data_AF-A0A2B7X1S4-F1
#
_entry.id   AF-A0A2B7X1S4-F1
#
_cell.length_a   1.000
_cell.length_b   1.000
_cell.length_c   1.000
_cell.angle_alpha   90.00
_cell.angle_beta   90.00
_cell.angle_gamma   90.00
#
_symmetry.space_group_name_H-M   'P 1'
#
loop_
_entity.id
_entity.type
_entity.pdbx_description
1 polymer ?
#
loop_
_entity_poly.entity_id
_entity_poly.type
_entity_poly.pdbx_seq_one_letter_code
_entity_poly.pdbx_strand_id
1 'polypeptide(L)'
;MKLFHDNGDPGFTEKGRDLNRFRCELNAYRNLQAFGVCERGFVPRYHGYIDRFETQAPQLNAFTNDRYRPQAILLEYLADAEALNCVNYSPHRFHQEILGMKAIHSALIHHKDIYPKNILIVPGTTERVVWIDFDVAITFPHRESMSGEDLKYCIMRMHLLQALESI
;
A
#
# COMPACT_ATOMS: atom_id res chain seq x y z
N MET A 1 13.35 2.35 3.01
CA MET A 1 13.58 1.76 1.67
C MET A 1 13.09 0.33 1.70
N LYS A 2 12.36 -0.12 0.68
CA LYS A 2 11.93 -1.51 0.49
C LYS A 2 12.68 -2.09 -0.71
N LEU A 3 13.27 -3.27 -0.54
CA LEU A 3 14.00 -4.01 -1.58
C LEU A 3 13.13 -5.13 -2.13
N PHE A 4 13.27 -5.40 -3.42
CA PHE A 4 12.53 -6.41 -4.14
C PHE A 4 13.48 -7.33 -4.87
N HIS A 5 13.21 -8.63 -4.79
CA HIS A 5 13.92 -9.64 -5.56
C HIS A 5 13.63 -9.48 -7.05
N ASP A 6 14.65 -9.64 -7.89
CA ASP A 6 14.50 -9.65 -9.34
C ASP A 6 14.98 -10.97 -9.95
N ASN A 7 14.02 -11.84 -10.26
CA ASN A 7 14.25 -13.13 -10.89
C ASN A 7 13.72 -13.19 -12.34
N GLY A 8 13.46 -12.02 -12.94
CA GLY A 8 12.79 -11.87 -14.24
C GLY A 8 11.29 -11.58 -14.11
N ASP A 9 10.63 -11.31 -15.24
CA ASP A 9 9.20 -10.96 -15.24
C ASP A 9 8.34 -12.21 -14.98
N PRO A 10 7.60 -12.27 -13.86
CA PRO A 10 6.66 -13.35 -13.61
C PRO A 10 5.39 -13.25 -14.48
N GLY A 11 5.22 -12.16 -15.23
CA GLY A 11 4.09 -11.94 -16.11
C GLY A 11 2.82 -11.51 -15.37
N PHE A 12 1.67 -11.98 -15.87
CA PHE A 12 0.35 -11.61 -15.40
C PHE A 12 -0.48 -12.86 -15.10
N THR A 13 -1.48 -12.73 -14.21
CA THR A 13 -2.50 -13.77 -14.06
C THR A 13 -3.40 -13.84 -15.30
N GLU A 14 -4.18 -14.92 -15.43
CA GLU A 14 -5.20 -15.05 -16.48
C GLU A 14 -6.21 -13.88 -16.49
N LYS A 15 -6.46 -13.27 -15.33
CA LYS A 15 -7.34 -12.11 -15.16
C LYS A 15 -6.62 -10.77 -15.37
N GLY A 16 -5.39 -10.78 -15.89
CA GLY A 16 -4.60 -9.59 -16.21
C GLY A 16 -3.96 -8.89 -15.01
N ARG A 17 -3.94 -9.51 -13.82
CA ARG A 17 -3.24 -8.93 -12.66
C ARG A 17 -1.74 -9.14 -12.81
N ASP A 18 -0.98 -8.06 -12.70
CA ASP A 18 0.47 -8.09 -12.63
C ASP A 18 0.98 -8.96 -11.46
N LEU A 19 1.96 -9.82 -11.73
CA LEU A 19 2.61 -10.67 -10.73
C LEU A 19 3.94 -10.09 -10.24
N ASN A 20 4.44 -9.02 -10.87
CA ASN A 20 5.68 -8.39 -10.49
C ASN A 20 5.45 -7.44 -9.30
N ARG A 21 5.86 -7.88 -8.11
CA ARG A 21 5.68 -7.16 -6.84
C ARG A 21 6.25 -5.75 -6.83
N PHE A 22 7.42 -5.56 -7.43
CA PHE A 22 8.03 -4.23 -7.57
C PHE A 22 7.18 -3.33 -8.47
N ARG A 23 6.74 -3.84 -9.63
CA ARG A 23 5.90 -3.10 -10.58
C ARG A 23 4.55 -2.72 -9.96
N CYS A 24 3.92 -3.63 -9.22
CA CYS A 24 2.69 -3.37 -8.47
C CYS A 24 2.87 -2.22 -7.47
N GLU A 25 3.87 -2.30 -6.59
CA GLU A 25 4.07 -1.30 -5.55
C GLU A 25 4.53 0.04 -6.11
N LEU A 26 5.41 0.04 -7.12
CA LEU A 26 5.85 1.25 -7.79
C LEU A 26 4.70 2.00 -8.47
N ASN A 27 3.84 1.26 -9.20
CA ASN A 27 2.68 1.86 -9.85
C ASN A 27 1.67 2.40 -8.84
N ALA A 28 1.47 1.69 -7.72
CA ALA A 28 0.62 2.17 -6.63
C ALA A 28 1.15 3.50 -6.06
N TYR A 29 2.43 3.58 -5.66
CA TYR A 29 2.99 4.82 -5.11
C TYR A 29 3.02 5.99 -6.11
N ARG A 30 3.21 5.72 -7.40
CA ARG A 30 3.08 6.74 -8.45
C ARG A 30 1.67 7.33 -8.49
N ASN A 31 0.63 6.49 -8.46
CA ASN A 31 -0.75 6.96 -8.40
C ASN A 31 -1.06 7.66 -7.08
N LEU A 32 -0.64 7.09 -5.93
CA LEU A 32 -0.87 7.70 -4.62
C LEU A 32 -0.26 9.10 -4.54
N GLN A 33 0.93 9.32 -5.10
CA GLN A 33 1.54 10.64 -5.21
C GLN A 33 0.77 11.55 -6.17
N ALA A 34 0.44 11.08 -7.38
CA ALA A 34 -0.27 11.89 -8.38
C ALA A 34 -1.66 12.37 -7.90
N PHE A 35 -2.33 11.58 -7.06
CA PHE A 35 -3.64 11.90 -6.49
C PHE A 35 -3.57 12.57 -5.11
N GLY A 36 -2.37 12.93 -4.62
CA GLY A 36 -2.19 13.66 -3.36
C GLY A 36 -2.46 12.85 -2.09
N VAL A 37 -2.46 11.51 -2.18
CA VAL A 37 -2.75 10.62 -1.03
C VAL A 37 -1.58 10.59 -0.04
N CYS A 38 -0.35 10.68 -0.55
CA CYS A 38 0.88 10.78 0.25
C CYS A 38 0.89 12.02 1.16
N GLU A 39 0.51 13.17 0.61
CA GLU A 39 0.49 14.48 1.28
C GLU A 39 -0.56 14.54 2.38
N ARG A 40 -1.67 13.82 2.18
CA ARG A 40 -2.75 13.67 3.18
C ARG A 40 -2.38 12.75 4.33
N GLY A 41 -1.23 12.05 4.26
CA GLY A 41 -0.69 11.25 5.35
C GLY A 41 -1.33 9.88 5.54
N PHE A 42 -2.15 9.40 4.59
CA PHE A 42 -2.78 8.07 4.64
C PHE A 42 -1.85 6.93 4.17
N VAL A 43 -0.76 7.27 3.50
CA VAL A 43 0.28 6.36 3.02
C VAL A 43 1.64 7.03 3.23
N PRO A 44 2.77 6.28 3.27
CA PRO A 44 4.09 6.88 3.34
C PRO A 44 4.36 7.83 2.18
N ARG A 45 5.13 8.89 2.42
CA ARG A 45 5.64 9.70 1.30
C ARG A 45 6.53 8.86 0.38
N TYR A 46 6.35 9.03 -0.92
CA TYR A 46 7.18 8.41 -1.94
C TYR A 46 8.32 9.35 -2.37
N HIS A 47 9.56 8.84 -2.34
CA HIS A 47 10.77 9.60 -2.65
C HIS A 47 11.45 9.18 -3.95
N GLY A 48 11.00 8.11 -4.60
CA GLY A 48 11.60 7.60 -5.82
C GLY A 48 11.89 6.10 -5.77
N TYR A 49 12.59 5.61 -6.78
CA TYR A 49 13.02 4.22 -6.87
C TYR A 49 14.47 4.14 -7.37
N ILE A 50 15.12 3.03 -7.07
CA ILE A 50 16.46 2.70 -7.57
C ILE A 50 16.32 1.46 -8.45
N ASP A 51 16.67 1.59 -9.72
CA ASP A 51 16.86 0.45 -10.60
C ASP A 51 18.24 -0.16 -10.32
N ARG A 52 18.29 -1.48 -10.07
CA ARG A 52 19.54 -2.25 -9.87
C ARG A 52 20.41 -1.77 -8.72
N PHE A 53 19.94 -1.98 -7.50
CA PHE A 53 20.64 -1.70 -6.25
C PHE A 53 21.87 -2.61 -6.07
N GLU A 54 23.00 -2.06 -5.60
CA GLU A 54 24.20 -2.84 -5.32
C GLU A 54 24.13 -3.53 -3.96
N THR A 55 24.39 -4.83 -3.92
CA THR A 55 24.19 -5.69 -2.75
C THR A 55 25.49 -6.04 -2.03
N GLN A 56 26.49 -5.14 -2.03
CA GLN A 56 27.80 -5.42 -1.43
C GLN A 56 27.81 -5.47 0.11
N ALA A 57 26.66 -5.32 0.75
CA ALA A 57 26.54 -5.25 2.20
C ALA A 57 26.05 -6.59 2.78
N PRO A 58 26.66 -7.13 3.87
CA PRO A 58 26.31 -8.44 4.42
C PRO A 58 24.83 -8.62 4.79
N GLN A 59 24.15 -7.54 5.19
CA GLN A 59 22.73 -7.56 5.52
C GLN A 59 21.83 -7.80 4.30
N LEU A 60 22.37 -7.76 3.08
CA LEU A 60 21.65 -7.96 1.82
C LEU A 60 21.92 -9.34 1.20
N ASN A 61 22.52 -10.27 1.95
CA ASN A 61 22.84 -11.62 1.49
C ASN A 61 21.63 -12.38 0.91
N ALA A 62 20.41 -12.05 1.35
CA ALA A 62 19.19 -12.63 0.80
C ALA A 62 19.01 -12.36 -0.71
N PHE A 63 19.57 -11.26 -1.23
CA PHE A 63 19.45 -10.84 -2.64
C PHE A 63 20.65 -11.26 -3.50
N THR A 64 21.68 -11.88 -2.91
CA THR A 64 22.93 -12.22 -3.63
C THR A 64 22.73 -13.29 -4.70
N ASN A 65 21.71 -14.14 -4.53
CA ASN A 65 21.39 -15.24 -5.45
C ASN A 65 20.30 -14.89 -6.47
N ASP A 66 19.82 -13.65 -6.50
CA ASP A 66 18.84 -13.22 -7.48
C ASP A 66 19.44 -13.23 -8.90
N ARG A 67 18.60 -13.52 -9.90
CA ARG A 67 19.03 -13.51 -11.30
C ARG A 67 19.51 -12.13 -11.75
N TYR A 68 18.90 -11.07 -11.24
CA TYR A 68 19.24 -9.69 -11.53
C TYR A 68 19.41 -8.90 -10.23
N ARG A 69 20.04 -7.73 -10.33
CA ARG A 69 20.22 -6.85 -9.16
C ARG A 69 18.85 -6.40 -8.65
N PRO A 70 18.62 -6.41 -7.32
CA PRO A 70 17.33 -6.06 -6.75
C PRO A 70 16.95 -4.61 -7.07
N GLN A 71 15.66 -4.35 -7.04
CA GLN A 71 15.12 -3.00 -7.21
C GLN A 71 14.65 -2.47 -5.86
N ALA A 72 14.68 -1.15 -5.69
CA ALA A 72 14.31 -0.53 -4.42
C ALA A 72 13.29 0.60 -4.60
N ILE A 73 12.36 0.72 -3.66
CA ILE A 73 11.45 1.86 -3.54
C ILE A 73 11.83 2.64 -2.27
N LEU A 74 12.01 3.96 -2.43
CA LEU A 74 12.34 4.88 -1.34
C LEU A 74 11.04 5.48 -0.81
N LEU A 75 10.75 5.17 0.46
CA LEU A 75 9.55 5.60 1.17
C LEU A 75 9.95 6.31 2.46
N GLU A 76 9.06 7.16 2.95
CA GLU A 76 9.12 7.77 4.28
C GLU A 76 9.45 6.72 5.35
N TYR A 77 10.39 7.06 6.23
CA TYR A 77 10.65 6.26 7.42
C TYR A 77 9.65 6.64 8.51
N LEU A 78 8.84 5.68 8.95
CA LEU A 78 7.83 5.86 9.99
C LEU A 78 8.42 5.42 11.34
N ALA A 79 8.99 6.36 12.07
CA ALA A 79 9.56 6.09 13.39
C ALA A 79 8.47 5.63 14.37
N ASP A 80 8.81 4.66 15.22
CA ASP A 80 7.96 4.12 16.29
C ASP A 80 6.58 3.62 15.82
N ALA A 81 6.45 3.30 14.53
CA ALA A 81 5.20 2.83 13.96
C ALA A 81 4.88 1.40 14.41
N GLU A 82 3.63 1.18 14.81
CA GLU A 82 3.13 -0.13 15.24
C GLU A 82 2.03 -0.61 14.31
N ALA A 83 2.01 -1.91 14.01
CA ALA A 83 0.89 -2.50 13.28
C ALA A 83 -0.40 -2.44 14.09
N LEU A 84 -1.50 -2.13 13.42
CA LEU A 84 -2.84 -2.19 14.01
C LEU A 84 -3.14 -3.63 14.46
N ASN A 85 -3.67 -3.77 15.67
CA ASN A 85 -4.00 -5.03 16.31
C ASN A 85 -5.20 -4.88 17.25
N CYS A 86 -5.61 -5.97 17.92
CA CYS A 86 -6.79 -5.98 18.78
C CYS A 86 -6.63 -5.16 20.08
N VAL A 87 -5.41 -4.82 20.49
CA VAL A 87 -5.12 -4.05 21.71
C VAL A 87 -5.10 -2.54 21.40
N ASN A 88 -4.49 -2.17 20.28
CA ASN A 88 -4.36 -0.76 19.87
C ASN A 88 -5.50 -0.32 18.90
N TYR A 89 -6.58 -1.07 18.78
CA TYR A 89 -7.74 -0.65 18.01
C TYR A 89 -8.55 0.44 18.74
N SER A 90 -9.09 1.41 18.00
CA SER A 90 -10.04 2.40 18.54
C SER A 90 -11.01 2.88 17.45
N PRO A 91 -12.21 3.38 17.80
CA PRO A 91 -13.15 3.93 16.81
C PRO A 91 -12.54 5.06 15.97
N HIS A 92 -11.68 5.89 16.56
CA HIS A 92 -10.98 6.94 15.83
C HIS A 92 -10.02 6.39 14.78
N ARG A 93 -9.18 5.42 15.16
CA ARG A 93 -8.23 4.76 14.24
C ARG A 93 -8.95 4.05 13.10
N PHE A 94 -10.07 3.40 13.40
CA PHE A 94 -10.92 2.77 12.41
C PHE A 94 -11.51 3.78 11.41
N HIS A 95 -12.00 4.92 11.89
CA HIS A 95 -12.47 5.99 11.01
C HIS A 95 -11.36 6.47 10.07
N GLN A 96 -10.14 6.68 10.58
CA GLN A 96 -8.98 7.07 9.77
C GLN A 96 -8.56 5.98 8.77
N GLU A 97 -8.58 4.70 9.16
CA GLU A 97 -8.37 3.55 8.28
C GLU A 97 -9.30 3.63 7.05
N ILE A 98 -10.60 3.87 7.29
CA ILE A 98 -11.62 3.95 6.24
C ILE A 98 -11.41 5.16 5.32
N LEU A 99 -11.05 6.32 5.88
CA LEU A 99 -10.71 7.50 5.08
C LEU A 99 -9.48 7.24 4.19
N GLY A 100 -8.48 6.53 4.72
CA GLY A 100 -7.31 6.10 3.96
C GLY A 100 -7.68 5.17 2.81
N MET A 101 -8.50 4.14 3.06
CA MET A 101 -8.95 3.23 2.01
C MET A 101 -9.77 3.94 0.93
N LYS A 102 -10.63 4.90 1.30
CA LYS A 102 -11.35 5.75 0.34
C LYS A 102 -10.39 6.56 -0.52
N ALA A 103 -9.32 7.09 0.07
CA ALA A 103 -8.30 7.84 -0.67
C ALA A 103 -7.55 6.96 -1.66
N ILE A 104 -7.15 5.74 -1.24
CA ILE A 104 -6.49 4.75 -2.09
C ILE A 104 -7.39 4.36 -3.27
N HIS A 105 -8.67 4.09 -3.02
CA HIS A 105 -9.62 3.76 -4.09
C HIS A 105 -9.89 4.94 -5.03
N SER A 106 -9.94 6.16 -4.50
CA SER A 106 -10.06 7.37 -5.31
C SER A 106 -8.83 7.60 -6.20
N ALA A 107 -7.68 7.07 -5.82
CA ALA A 107 -6.45 7.04 -6.60
C ALA A 107 -6.36 5.86 -7.59
N LEU A 108 -7.49 5.20 -7.86
CA LEU A 108 -7.61 4.08 -8.81
C LEU A 108 -6.76 2.86 -8.42
N ILE A 109 -6.72 2.53 -7.13
CA ILE A 109 -5.95 1.40 -6.60
C ILE A 109 -6.87 0.47 -5.80
N HIS A 110 -6.76 -0.84 -6.02
CA HIS A 110 -7.21 -1.86 -5.07
C HIS A 110 -6.01 -2.47 -4.35
N HIS A 111 -5.95 -2.31 -3.03
CA HIS A 111 -4.81 -2.75 -2.23
C HIS A 111 -4.61 -4.28 -2.21
N LYS A 112 -5.69 -5.06 -2.25
CA LYS A 112 -5.72 -6.55 -2.22
C LYS A 112 -5.14 -7.26 -0.99
N ASP A 113 -4.42 -6.58 -0.10
CA ASP A 113 -3.90 -7.14 1.17
C ASP A 113 -4.32 -6.27 2.37
N ILE A 114 -5.61 -6.26 2.70
CA ILE A 114 -6.21 -5.34 3.70
C ILE A 114 -6.10 -5.84 5.16
N TYR A 115 -5.10 -6.67 5.46
CA TYR A 115 -4.92 -7.18 6.82
C TYR A 115 -4.37 -6.10 7.76
N PRO A 116 -4.70 -6.14 9.06
CA PRO A 116 -4.24 -5.14 10.03
C PRO A 116 -2.73 -4.90 10.08
N LYS A 117 -1.92 -5.92 9.76
CA LYS A 117 -0.45 -5.80 9.64
C LYS A 117 0.02 -4.74 8.63
N ASN A 118 -0.81 -4.40 7.64
CA ASN A 118 -0.52 -3.42 6.59
C ASN A 118 -1.11 -2.04 6.89
N ILE A 119 -1.63 -1.86 8.11
CA ILE A 119 -2.10 -0.59 8.64
C ILE A 119 -1.21 -0.26 9.84
N LEU A 120 -0.45 0.82 9.74
CA LEU A 120 0.45 1.28 10.77
C LEU A 120 -0.13 2.48 11.53
N ILE A 121 0.02 2.45 12.85
CA ILE A 121 -0.23 3.56 13.74
C ILE A 121 1.11 4.24 13.98
N VAL A 122 1.23 5.49 13.53
CA VAL A 122 2.45 6.27 13.65
C VAL A 122 2.24 7.32 14.74
N PRO A 123 2.93 7.24 15.88
CA PRO A 123 2.77 8.19 16.97
C PRO A 123 3.37 9.56 16.58
N GLY A 124 2.91 10.60 17.25
CA GLY A 124 3.36 11.98 17.06
C GLY A 124 2.40 12.99 17.66
N THR A 125 2.65 14.29 17.44
CA THR A 125 1.72 15.36 17.88
C THR A 125 0.32 15.16 17.31
N THR A 126 0.25 14.61 16.10
CA THR A 126 -0.96 14.07 15.50
C THR A 126 -0.67 12.66 15.04
N GLU A 127 -1.33 11.69 15.66
CA GLU A 127 -1.25 10.29 15.25
C GLU A 127 -1.70 10.12 13.80
N ARG A 128 -0.99 9.29 13.04
CA ARG A 128 -1.41 8.90 11.69
C ARG A 128 -1.74 7.43 11.61
N VAL A 129 -2.79 7.11 10.86
CA VAL A 129 -3.10 5.75 10.41
C VAL A 129 -2.68 5.63 8.96
N VAL A 130 -1.68 4.79 8.70
CA VAL A 130 -0.93 4.74 7.45
C VAL A 130 -1.04 3.36 6.82
N TRP A 131 -1.51 3.28 5.58
CA TRP A 131 -1.55 2.06 4.77
C TRP A 131 -0.21 1.80 4.07
N ILE A 132 0.26 0.57 4.11
CA ILE A 132 1.54 0.13 3.51
C ILE A 132 1.37 -1.18 2.74
N ASP A 133 2.42 -1.59 2.04
CA ASP A 133 2.53 -2.90 1.36
C ASP A 133 1.58 -3.08 0.17
N PHE A 134 1.87 -2.34 -0.90
CA PHE A 134 1.08 -2.36 -2.14
C PHE A 134 1.61 -3.38 -3.17
N ASP A 135 2.38 -4.38 -2.74
CA ASP A 135 3.10 -5.29 -3.64
C ASP A 135 2.19 -6.29 -4.40
N VAL A 136 0.94 -6.44 -3.96
CA VAL A 136 -0.12 -7.21 -4.65
C VAL A 136 -1.28 -6.33 -5.12
N ALA A 137 -1.14 -5.02 -5.02
CA ALA A 137 -2.16 -4.07 -5.39
C ALA A 137 -2.41 -4.07 -6.91
N ILE A 138 -3.64 -3.70 -7.30
CA ILE A 138 -4.00 -3.46 -8.68
C ILE A 138 -4.16 -1.96 -8.87
N THR A 139 -3.38 -1.39 -9.79
CA THR A 139 -3.51 0.01 -10.19
C THR A 139 -4.22 0.07 -11.53
N PHE A 140 -5.33 0.80 -11.60
CA PHE A 140 -6.12 0.94 -12.82
C PHE A 140 -5.68 2.18 -13.61
N PRO A 141 -5.57 2.09 -14.95
CA PRO A 141 -5.15 3.21 -15.77
C PRO A 141 -6.22 4.32 -15.87
N HIS A 142 -7.49 3.96 -15.70
CA HIS A 142 -8.63 4.88 -15.76
C HIS A 142 -9.78 4.37 -14.91
N ARG A 143 -10.73 5.24 -14.57
CA ARG A 143 -11.82 4.95 -13.64
C ARG A 143 -12.77 3.86 -14.17
N GLU A 144 -13.00 3.83 -15.47
CA GLU A 144 -13.88 2.84 -16.11
C GLU A 144 -13.30 1.41 -16.06
N SER A 145 -11.99 1.26 -15.85
CA SER A 145 -11.34 -0.04 -15.66
C SER A 145 -11.62 -0.65 -14.28
N MET A 146 -12.08 0.14 -13.32
CA MET A 146 -12.36 -0.32 -11.96
C MET A 146 -13.77 -0.94 -11.94
N SER A 147 -13.88 -2.26 -11.73
CA SER A 147 -15.15 -2.96 -11.83
C SER A 147 -16.19 -2.51 -10.78
N GLY A 148 -17.48 -2.55 -11.12
CA GLY A 148 -18.56 -2.13 -10.22
C GLY A 148 -18.76 -3.02 -8.98
N GLU A 149 -18.23 -4.25 -8.97
CA GLU A 149 -18.29 -5.15 -7.81
C GLU A 149 -17.31 -4.72 -6.70
N ASP A 150 -16.18 -4.12 -7.07
CA ASP A 150 -15.19 -3.63 -6.10
C ASP A 150 -15.67 -2.35 -5.38
N LEU A 151 -16.50 -1.53 -6.05
CA LEU A 151 -17.19 -0.39 -5.43
C LEU A 151 -18.19 -0.84 -4.35
N LYS A 152 -18.89 -1.96 -4.58
CA LYS A 152 -19.91 -2.49 -3.67
C LYS A 152 -19.35 -2.96 -2.34
N TYR A 153 -18.17 -3.57 -2.29
CA TYR A 153 -17.53 -3.98 -1.02
C TYR A 153 -17.15 -2.76 -0.16
N CYS A 154 -16.68 -1.69 -0.79
CA CYS A 154 -16.43 -0.43 -0.08
C CYS A 154 -17.72 0.24 0.40
N ILE A 155 -18.75 0.31 -0.46
CA ILE A 155 -20.05 0.87 -0.09
C ILE A 155 -20.71 0.05 1.03
N MET A 156 -20.61 -1.28 1.00
CA MET A 156 -21.16 -2.16 2.04
C MET A 156 -20.47 -1.94 3.39
N ARG A 157 -19.13 -1.84 3.42
CA ARG A 157 -18.39 -1.49 4.63
C ARG A 157 -18.77 -0.08 5.11
N MET A 158 -19.02 0.87 4.20
CA MET A 158 -19.48 2.23 4.52
C MET A 158 -20.89 2.28 5.11
N HIS A 159 -21.85 1.53 4.59
CA HIS A 159 -23.20 1.47 5.14
C HIS A 159 -23.23 0.81 6.52
N LEU A 160 -22.34 -0.16 6.77
CA LEU A 160 -22.17 -0.74 8.11
C LEU A 160 -21.71 0.32 9.12
N LEU A 161 -20.91 1.30 8.71
CA LEU A 161 -20.43 2.39 9.57
C LEU A 161 -21.54 3.37 9.94
N GLN A 162 -22.33 3.81 8.96
CA GLN A 162 -23.48 4.68 9.24
C GLN A 162 -24.45 4.00 10.20
N ALA A 163 -24.62 2.68 10.09
CA ALA A 163 -25.44 1.91 11.02
C ALA A 163 -24.83 1.80 12.43
N LEU A 164 -23.51 1.69 12.57
CA LEU A 164 -22.82 1.63 13.87
C LEU A 164 -22.67 3.00 14.55
N GLU A 165 -22.63 4.10 13.79
CA GLU A 165 -22.63 5.48 14.30
C GLU A 165 -24.04 5.96 14.70
N SER A 166 -25.09 5.19 14.38
CA SER A 166 -26.50 5.51 14.68
C SER A 166 -27.05 4.78 15.92
N ILE A 167 -26.18 4.16 16.72
CA ILE A 167 -26.50 3.44 17.98
C ILE A 167 -25.81 4.17 19.13
#